data_AF-A0A1M7C9L5-F1
#
_entry.id   AF-A0A1M7C9L5-F1
#
_cell.length_a   1.000
_cell.length_b   1.000
_cell.length_c   1.000
_cell.angle_alpha   90.00
_cell.angle_beta   90.00
_cell.angle_gamma   90.00
#
_symmetry.space_group_name_H-M   'P 1'
#
loop_
_entity.id
_entity.type
_entity.pdbx_description
1 polymer ?
#
loop_
_entity_poly.entity_id
_entity_poly.type
_entity_poly.pdbx_seq_one_letter_code
_entity_poly.pdbx_strand_id
1 'polypeptide(L)'
;MNKRTLKKSINAICDEIFAEAVALSLYGNDRNMENDDALIRSVIMLRANYISRISHPEPGMDVQAYYKDLRDKFTAEAQEIVDQLNA
;
A
#
# COMPACT_ATOMS: atom_id res chain seq x y z
N MET A 1 -5.25 18.09 0.18
CA MET A 1 -4.09 17.43 -0.46
C MET A 1 -4.35 17.32 -1.96
N ASN A 2 -3.39 17.65 -2.83
CA ASN A 2 -3.61 17.52 -4.28
C ASN A 2 -3.20 16.12 -4.79
N LYS A 3 -3.64 15.74 -6.01
CA LYS A 3 -3.37 14.45 -6.65
C LYS A 3 -1.88 14.06 -6.64
N ARG A 4 -0.99 15.02 -6.91
CA ARG A 4 0.47 14.79 -6.94
C ARG A 4 1.01 14.46 -5.55
N THR A 5 0.56 15.18 -4.53
CA THR A 5 0.95 14.91 -3.14
C THR A 5 0.43 13.54 -2.70
N LEU A 6 -0.83 13.20 -2.99
CA LEU A 6 -1.40 11.90 -2.66
C LEU A 6 -0.61 10.75 -3.32
N LYS A 7 -0.27 10.88 -4.61
CA LYS A 7 0.57 9.89 -5.31
C LYS A 7 1.93 9.70 -4.65
N LYS A 8 2.57 10.80 -4.24
CA LYS A 8 3.85 10.74 -3.52
C LYS A 8 3.72 10.05 -2.18
N SER A 9 2.67 10.35 -1.41
CA SER A 9 2.40 9.72 -0.12
C SER A 9 2.18 8.20 -0.25
N ILE A 10 1.39 7.77 -1.23
CA ILE A 10 1.18 6.33 -1.48
C ILE A 10 2.50 5.62 -1.82
N ASN A 11 3.30 6.20 -2.72
CA ASN A 11 4.61 5.62 -3.04
C ASN A 11 5.53 5.54 -1.81
N ALA A 12 5.66 6.63 -1.05
CA ALA A 12 6.52 6.68 0.13
C ALA A 12 6.13 5.64 1.19
N ILE A 13 4.83 5.56 1.51
CA ILE A 13 4.31 4.55 2.45
C ILE A 13 4.58 3.14 1.94
N CYS A 14 4.30 2.86 0.66
CA CYS A 14 4.60 1.54 0.12
C CYS A 14 6.10 1.24 0.04
N ASP A 15 6.97 2.24 -0.09
CA ASP A 15 8.43 2.06 -0.09
C ASP A 15 8.93 1.69 1.31
N GLU A 16 8.39 2.33 2.35
CA GLU A 16 8.68 2.01 3.76
C GLU A 16 8.23 0.58 4.11
N ILE A 17 6.96 0.24 3.85
CA ILE A 17 6.42 -1.10 4.13
C ILE A 17 7.18 -2.18 3.33
N PHE A 18 7.55 -1.89 2.07
CA PHE A 18 8.32 -2.83 1.25
C PHE A 18 9.72 -3.07 1.81
N ALA A 19 10.41 -2.00 2.22
CA ALA A 19 11.74 -2.12 2.81
C ALA A 19 11.70 -2.93 4.12
N GLU A 20 10.68 -2.71 4.95
CA GLU A 20 10.45 -3.47 6.16
C GLU A 20 10.16 -4.96 5.87
N ALA A 21 9.27 -5.25 4.92
CA ALA A 21 8.96 -6.62 4.51
C ALA A 21 10.19 -7.38 3.99
N VAL A 22 11.04 -6.71 3.20
CA VAL A 22 12.30 -7.29 2.72
C VAL A 22 13.31 -7.47 3.85
N ALA A 23 13.41 -6.51 4.77
CA ALA A 23 14.31 -6.65 5.91
C ALA A 23 13.89 -7.83 6.80
N LEU A 24 12.59 -7.97 7.07
CA LEU A 24 12.07 -9.08 7.85
C LEU A 24 12.27 -10.43 7.13
N SER A 25 12.15 -10.50 5.80
CA SER A 25 12.40 -11.75 5.06
C SER A 25 13.86 -12.17 5.03
N LEU A 26 14.79 -11.22 5.12
CA LEU A 26 16.24 -11.49 5.12
C LEU A 26 16.80 -11.74 6.52
N TYR A 27 16.23 -11.12 7.55
CA TYR A 27 16.83 -11.07 8.89
C TYR A 27 15.90 -11.54 10.02
N GLY A 28 14.64 -11.89 9.72
CA GLY A 28 13.69 -12.40 10.71
C GLY A 28 14.02 -13.82 11.16
N ASN A 29 13.89 -14.09 12.46
CA ASN A 29 14.06 -15.44 13.01
C ASN A 29 12.76 -16.25 12.84
N ASP A 30 12.87 -17.57 12.58
CA ASP A 30 11.76 -18.53 12.55
C ASP A 30 10.59 -18.17 11.59
N ARG A 31 10.90 -17.61 10.41
CA ARG A 31 9.88 -17.16 9.44
C ARG A 31 9.65 -18.15 8.30
N ASN A 32 8.41 -18.17 7.81
CA ASN A 32 8.02 -18.94 6.63
C ASN A 32 8.25 -18.10 5.37
N MET A 33 9.22 -18.52 4.53
CA MET A 33 9.57 -17.83 3.28
C MET A 33 8.37 -17.60 2.35
N GLU A 34 7.41 -18.52 2.29
CA GLU A 34 6.21 -18.35 1.45
C GLU A 34 5.30 -17.22 1.95
N ASN A 35 5.18 -17.09 3.28
CA ASN A 35 4.41 -16.00 3.89
C ASN A 35 5.09 -14.65 3.65
N ASP A 36 6.41 -14.60 3.76
CA ASP A 36 7.19 -13.39 3.54
C ASP A 36 7.13 -12.92 2.07
N ASP A 37 7.25 -13.85 1.13
CA ASP A 37 7.05 -13.57 -0.30
C ASP A 37 5.63 -13.07 -0.60
N ALA A 38 4.62 -13.63 0.07
CA ALA A 38 3.23 -13.19 -0.08
C ALA A 38 3.02 -11.76 0.44
N LEU A 39 3.65 -11.40 1.57
CA LEU A 39 3.60 -10.03 2.12
C LEU A 39 4.28 -9.03 1.18
N ILE A 40 5.49 -9.35 0.69
CA ILE A 40 6.21 -8.50 -0.27
C ILE A 40 5.37 -8.27 -1.55
N ARG A 41 4.77 -9.34 -2.09
CA ARG A 41 3.87 -9.25 -3.25
C ARG A 41 2.65 -8.40 -2.98
N SER A 42 2.05 -8.52 -1.80
CA SER A 42 0.88 -7.71 -1.39
C SER A 42 1.20 -6.22 -1.40
N VAL A 43 2.37 -5.80 -0.93
CA VAL A 43 2.79 -4.38 -0.99
C VAL A 43 2.97 -3.88 -2.43
N ILE A 44 3.55 -4.70 -3.31
CA ILE A 44 3.70 -4.36 -4.74
C ILE A 44 2.32 -4.18 -5.40
N MET A 45 1.39 -5.10 -5.13
CA MET A 45 0.04 -5.07 -5.68
C MET A 45 -0.77 -3.89 -5.15
N LEU A 46 -0.66 -3.58 -3.84
CA LEU A 46 -1.26 -2.40 -3.22
C LEU A 46 -0.82 -1.14 -3.96
N ARG A 47 0.49 -0.95 -4.14
CA ARG A 47 1.03 0.21 -4.86
C ARG A 47 0.50 0.28 -6.29
N ALA A 48 0.57 -0.81 -7.04
CA ALA A 48 0.14 -0.85 -8.44
C ALA A 48 -1.35 -0.46 -8.57
N ASN A 49 -2.20 -1.03 -7.72
CA ASN A 49 -3.63 -0.73 -7.66
C ASN A 49 -3.87 0.76 -7.43
N TYR A 50 -3.33 1.33 -6.34
CA TYR A 50 -3.65 2.70 -5.95
C TYR A 50 -3.00 3.76 -6.86
N ILE A 51 -1.81 3.51 -7.41
CA ILE A 51 -1.18 4.41 -8.37
C ILE A 51 -1.96 4.46 -9.69
N SER A 52 -2.52 3.33 -10.14
CA SER A 52 -3.38 3.30 -11.32
C SER A 52 -4.66 4.11 -11.07
N ARG A 53 -5.37 3.82 -9.96
CA ARG A 53 -6.64 4.48 -9.59
C ARG A 53 -6.50 5.99 -9.44
N ILE A 54 -5.41 6.49 -8.85
CA ILE A 54 -5.15 7.94 -8.74
C ILE A 54 -5.31 8.68 -10.07
N SER A 55 -4.95 8.03 -11.18
CA SER A 55 -5.00 8.63 -12.53
C SER A 55 -6.35 8.51 -13.22
N HIS A 56 -7.26 7.69 -12.68
CA HIS A 56 -8.54 7.35 -13.29
C HIS A 56 -9.71 7.53 -12.30
N PRO A 57 -10.09 8.79 -11.97
CA PRO A 57 -11.30 9.06 -11.20
C PRO A 57 -12.53 8.47 -11.87
N GLU A 58 -13.47 7.98 -11.06
CA GLU A 58 -14.68 7.34 -11.57
C GLU A 58 -15.64 8.35 -12.22
N PRO A 59 -16.06 8.14 -13.48
CA PRO A 59 -16.98 9.04 -14.16
C PRO A 59 -18.30 9.18 -13.40
N GLY A 60 -18.75 10.42 -13.19
CA GLY A 60 -20.01 10.70 -12.50
C GLY A 60 -19.94 10.72 -10.96
N MET A 61 -18.78 10.40 -10.37
CA MET A 61 -18.53 10.61 -8.95
C MET A 61 -17.98 12.02 -8.67
N ASP A 62 -18.34 12.60 -7.52
CA ASP A 62 -17.66 13.79 -7.04
C ASP A 62 -16.15 13.51 -6.82
N VAL A 63 -15.31 14.39 -7.37
CA VAL A 63 -13.85 14.26 -7.33
C VAL A 63 -13.33 14.26 -5.88
N GLN A 64 -13.93 15.05 -5.00
CA GLN A 64 -13.50 15.09 -3.60
C GLN A 64 -13.87 13.80 -2.88
N ALA A 65 -15.09 13.32 -3.07
CA ALA A 65 -15.54 12.03 -2.54
C ALA A 65 -14.66 10.87 -3.03
N TYR A 66 -14.32 10.83 -4.33
CA TYR A 66 -13.44 9.82 -4.92
C TYR A 66 -12.07 9.76 -4.23
N TYR A 67 -11.39 10.91 -4.12
CA TYR A 67 -10.05 10.94 -3.53
C TYR A 67 -10.05 10.71 -2.01
N LYS A 68 -11.15 11.03 -1.32
CA LYS A 68 -11.34 10.66 0.08
C LYS A 68 -11.46 9.14 0.23
N ASP A 69 -12.34 8.50 -0.53
CA ASP A 69 -12.52 7.04 -0.55
C ASP A 69 -11.21 6.32 -0.90
N LEU A 70 -10.51 6.80 -1.92
CA LEU A 70 -9.23 6.23 -2.34
C LEU A 70 -8.19 6.28 -1.22
N ARG A 71 -8.12 7.39 -0.47
CA ARG A 71 -7.21 7.52 0.67
C ARG A 71 -7.61 6.60 1.81
N ASP A 72 -8.88 6.61 2.18
CA ASP A 72 -9.36 5.87 3.35
C ASP A 72 -9.22 4.35 3.13
N LYS A 73 -9.50 3.84 1.92
CA LYS A 73 -9.26 2.43 1.56
C LYS A 73 -7.77 2.08 1.49
N PHE A 74 -6.94 2.94 0.89
CA PHE A 74 -5.49 2.72 0.89
C PHE A 74 -4.93 2.60 2.31
N THR A 75 -5.34 3.50 3.20
CA THR A 75 -4.89 3.50 4.59
C THR A 75 -5.32 2.23 5.32
N ALA A 76 -6.56 1.77 5.11
CA ALA A 76 -7.03 0.52 5.72
C ALA A 76 -6.23 -0.69 5.23
N GLU A 77 -6.08 -0.87 3.92
CA GLU A 77 -5.31 -2.00 3.36
C GLU A 77 -3.83 -1.95 3.73
N ALA A 78 -3.22 -0.75 3.76
CA ALA A 78 -1.83 -0.59 4.19
C ALA A 78 -1.65 -0.97 5.67
N GLN A 79 -2.59 -0.57 6.53
CA GLN A 79 -2.56 -0.91 7.95
C GLN A 79 -2.69 -2.42 8.15
N GLU A 80 -3.57 -3.09 7.42
CA GLU A 80 -3.70 -4.56 7.48
C GLU A 80 -2.40 -5.28 7.13
N ILE A 81 -1.65 -4.80 6.13
CA ILE A 81 -0.34 -5.37 5.78
C ILE A 81 0.68 -5.11 6.90
N VAL A 82 0.70 -3.90 7.48
CA VAL A 82 1.60 -3.57 8.60
C VAL A 82 1.29 -4.44 9.83
N ASP A 83 0.01 -4.69 10.11
CA ASP A 83 -0.39 -5.55 11.22
C ASP A 83 0.08 -6.99 10.99
N GLN A 84 0.01 -7.49 9.75
CA GLN A 84 0.55 -8.81 9.39
C GLN A 84 2.08 -8.89 9.45
N LEU A 85 2.78 -7.78 9.16
CA LEU A 85 4.24 -7.73 9.27
C LEU A 85 4.73 -7.83 10.72
N ASN A 86 3.93 -7.29 11.66
CA ASN A 86 4.24 -7.21 13.08
C ASN A 86 3.65 -8.36 13.92
N ALA A 87 2.92 -9.29 13.30
CA ALA A 87 2.34 -10.46 13.94
C ALA A 87 3.38 -11.57 14.17
#